data_AF-A0A9D2UWW3-F1
#
_entry.id   AF-A0A9D2UWW3-F1
#
_cell.length_a   1.000
_cell.length_b   1.000
_cell.length_c   1.000
_cell.angle_alpha   90.00
_cell.angle_beta   90.00
_cell.angle_gamma   90.00
#
_symmetry.space_group_name_H-M   'P 1'
#
loop_
_entity.id
_entity.type
_entity.pdbx_description
1 polymer ?
#
loop_
_entity_poly.entity_id
_entity_poly.type
_entity_poly.pdbx_seq_one_letter_code
_entity_poly.pdbx_strand_id
1 'polypeptide(L)' 'MAGEVRPPEPSMEKGFFAIKFLRVEAAEDGTLRGTPLPGRPGSPECENANAFYMLPTGKNATPPAAGDVVWVEFR' A
#
# COMPACT_ATOMS: atom_id res chain seq x y z
N MET A 1 -41.86 -5.06 9.59
CA MET A 1 -40.43 -4.80 9.86
C MET A 1 -39.72 -4.90 8.52
N ALA A 2 -39.29 -3.78 7.95
CA ALA A 2 -38.57 -3.82 6.67
C ALA A 2 -37.23 -4.50 6.91
N GLY A 3 -36.99 -5.62 6.21
CA GLY A 3 -35.75 -6.38 6.33
C GLY A 3 -34.54 -5.54 5.94
N GLU A 4 -33.38 -5.91 6.48
CA GLU A 4 -32.11 -5.25 6.18
C GLU A 4 -31.88 -5.17 4.66
N VAL A 5 -31.75 -3.95 4.13
CA VAL A 5 -31.36 -3.75 2.74
C VAL A 5 -29.86 -3.95 2.65
N ARG A 6 -29.44 -5.07 2.05
CA ARG A 6 -28.03 -5.33 1.80
C ARG A 6 -27.48 -4.24 0.86
N PRO A 7 -26.30 -3.66 1.15
CA PRO A 7 -25.63 -2.77 0.21
C PRO A 7 -25.41 -3.46 -1.14
N PRO A 8 -25.47 -2.72 -2.26
CA PRO A 8 -25.12 -3.30 -3.56
C PRO A 8 -23.69 -3.83 -3.52
N GLU A 9 -23.45 -4.94 -4.22
CA GLU A 9 -22.09 -5.45 -4.38
C GLU A 9 -21.22 -4.37 -5.04
N PRO A 10 -19.97 -4.19 -4.58
CA PRO A 10 -19.09 -3.20 -5.17
C PRO A 10 -18.86 -3.55 -6.65
N SER A 11 -19.09 -2.58 -7.53
CA SER A 11 -18.74 -2.71 -8.94
C SER A 11 -17.24 -2.99 -9.07
N MET A 12 -16.86 -4.05 -9.78
CA MET A 12 -15.45 -4.36 -10.11
C MET A 12 -14.73 -3.24 -10.87
N GLU A 13 -15.45 -2.22 -11.36
CA GLU A 13 -14.90 -0.97 -11.91
C GLU A 13 -14.09 -0.16 -10.88
N LYS A 14 -14.40 -0.31 -9.59
CA LYS A 14 -13.63 0.32 -8.51
C LYS A 14 -12.50 -0.62 -8.14
N GLY A 15 -11.30 -0.33 -8.65
CA GLY A 15 -10.08 -1.09 -8.32
C GLY A 15 -9.88 -1.19 -6.80
N PHE A 16 -9.33 -2.31 -6.34
CA PHE A 16 -8.92 -2.47 -4.95
C PHE A 16 -7.64 -1.67 -4.70
N PHE A 17 -7.48 -1.14 -3.49
CA PHE A 17 -6.23 -0.52 -3.04
C PHE A 17 -5.68 -1.31 -1.87
N ALA A 18 -4.35 -1.38 -1.74
CA ALA A 18 -3.68 -1.99 -0.61
C ALA A 18 -2.70 -1.01 0.03
N ILE A 19 -2.66 -1.02 1.36
CA ILE A 19 -1.56 -0.41 2.12
C ILE A 19 -0.36 -1.36 2.07
N LYS A 20 0.79 -0.80 1.75
CA LYS A 20 2.08 -1.51 1.69
C LYS A 20 3.09 -0.75 2.54
N PHE A 21 3.95 -1.49 3.23
CA PHE A 21 4.89 -0.94 4.19
C PHE A 21 6.29 -0.82 3.61
N LEU A 22 6.98 0.24 3.99
CA LEU A 22 8.32 0.57 3.56
C LEU A 22 9.21 0.84 4.77
N ARG A 23 10.50 0.57 4.58
CA ARG A 23 11.56 1.27 5.29
C ARG A 23 12.14 2.33 4.36
N VAL A 24 12.05 3.59 4.76
CA VAL A 24 12.56 4.75 4.02
C VAL A 24 13.78 5.29 4.73
N GLU A 25 14.89 5.43 4.01
CA GLU A 25 16.17 5.91 4.52
C GLU A 25 16.74 6.99 3.59
N ALA A 26 17.50 7.92 4.15
CA ALA A 26 18.24 8.88 3.34
C ALA A 26 19.39 8.18 2.61
N ALA A 27 19.51 8.43 1.31
CA ALA A 27 20.62 7.97 0.49
C ALA A 27 21.76 9.01 0.48
N GLU A 28 22.95 8.58 0.04
CA GLU A 28 24.16 9.42 -0.02
C GLU A 28 24.01 10.62 -0.96
N ASP A 29 23.13 10.51 -1.97
CA ASP A 29 22.81 11.56 -2.93
C ASP A 29 21.78 12.58 -2.41
N GLY A 30 21.36 12.46 -1.15
CA GLY A 30 20.38 13.34 -0.51
C GLY A 30 18.92 12.99 -0.83
N THR A 31 18.67 11.93 -1.59
CA THR A 31 17.30 11.44 -1.87
C THR A 31 16.79 10.54 -0.75
N LEU A 32 15.48 10.27 -0.76
CA LEU A 32 14.86 9.26 0.10
C LEU A 32 14.64 7.97 -0.69
N ARG A 33 15.16 6.85 -0.18
CA ARG A 33 14.99 5.53 -0.79
C ARG A 33 14.07 4.66 0.06
N GLY A 34 12.99 4.19 -0.54
CA GLY A 34 12.08 3.22 0.08
C GLY A 34 12.44 1.78 -0.28
N THR A 35 12.48 0.89 0.71
CA THR A 35 12.58 -0.57 0.54
C THR A 35 11.29 -1.23 0.99
N PRO A 36 10.59 -2.00 0.13
CA PRO A 36 9.34 -2.67 0.49
C PRO A 36 9.57 -3.79 1.49
N LEU A 37 8.67 -3.91 2.46
CA LEU A 37 8.67 -5.02 3.42
C LEU A 37 7.73 -6.14 2.95
N PRO A 38 8.10 -7.42 3.13
CA PRO A 38 7.33 -8.56 2.62
C PRO A 38 6.06 -8.88 3.44
N GLY A 39 5.79 -8.13 4.50
CA GLY A 39 4.68 -8.37 5.42
C GLY A 39 3.33 -7.84 4.95
N ARG A 40 2.30 -8.16 5.75
CA ARG A 40 0.93 -7.64 5.61
C ARG A 40 0.61 -6.74 6.80
N PRO A 41 -0.45 -5.91 6.74
CA PRO A 41 -0.87 -5.13 7.90
C PRO A 41 -1.01 -6.01 9.16
N GLY A 42 -0.30 -5.62 10.22
CA GLY A 42 -0.27 -6.33 11.51
C GLY A 42 0.66 -7.54 11.59
N SER A 43 1.51 -7.81 10.59
CA SER A 43 2.48 -8.90 10.66
C SER A 43 3.83 -8.45 11.27
N PRO A 44 4.60 -9.36 11.90
CA PRO A 44 5.89 -9.01 12.54
C PRO A 44 6.89 -8.38 11.57
N GLU A 45 6.87 -8.78 10.30
CA GLU A 45 7.76 -8.25 9.25
C GLU A 45 7.55 -6.75 8.99
N CYS A 46 6.41 -6.19 9.41
CA CYS A 46 6.08 -4.77 9.28
C CYS A 46 6.36 -3.95 10.54
N GLU A 47 6.83 -4.55 11.64
CA GLU A 47 7.08 -3.84 12.91
C GLU A 47 8.10 -2.70 12.75
N ASN A 48 9.09 -2.88 11.87
CA ASN A 48 10.13 -1.90 11.59
C ASN A 48 9.84 -0.97 10.40
N ALA A 49 8.62 -1.00 9.84
CA ALA A 49 8.20 -0.04 8.82
C ALA A 49 8.24 1.38 9.39
N ASN A 50 8.75 2.36 8.66
CA ASN A 50 8.65 3.78 9.06
C ASN A 50 7.81 4.61 8.09
N ALA A 51 7.34 4.01 7.00
CA ALA A 51 6.42 4.63 6.06
C ALA A 51 5.51 3.59 5.42
N PHE A 52 4.43 4.08 4.80
CA PHE A 52 3.51 3.25 4.03
C PHE A 52 3.01 4.01 2.79
N TYR A 53 2.57 3.25 1.78
CA TYR A 53 1.90 3.80 0.60
C TYR A 53 0.60 3.05 0.32
N MET A 54 -0.30 3.70 -0.40
CA MET A 54 -1.56 3.12 -0.84
C MET A 54 -1.66 3.21 -2.37
N LEU A 55 -1.73 2.06 -3.03
CA LEU A 55 -1.82 1.97 -4.49
C LEU A 55 -2.82 0.89 -4.93
N PRO A 56 -3.31 0.96 -6.17
CA PRO A 56 -4.14 -0.09 -6.75
C PRO A 56 -3.48 -1.47 -6.63
N THR A 57 -4.29 -2.50 -6.39
CA THR A 57 -3.87 -3.89 -6.23
C THR A 57 -4.83 -4.83 -6.95
N GLY A 58 -4.40 -6.07 -7.20
CA GLY A 58 -5.18 -7.12 -7.83
C GLY A 58 -4.70 -7.50 -9.23
N LYS A 59 -5.45 -8.37 -9.92
CA LYS A 59 -5.05 -9.04 -11.16
C LYS A 59 -4.58 -8.10 -12.29
N ASN A 60 -5.12 -6.88 -12.34
CA ASN A 60 -4.85 -5.90 -13.38
C ASN A 60 -4.07 -4.68 -12.88
N ALA A 61 -3.59 -4.69 -11.63
CA ALA A 61 -2.81 -3.59 -11.08
C ALA A 61 -1.33 -3.82 -11.35
N THR A 62 -0.64 -2.78 -11.85
CA THR A 62 0.82 -2.78 -11.99
C THR A 62 1.43 -2.28 -10.68
N PRO A 63 2.22 -3.09 -9.97
CA PRO A 63 2.95 -2.62 -8.80
C PRO A 63 4.06 -1.64 -9.23
N PRO A 64 4.48 -0.71 -8.35
CA PRO A 64 5.66 0.13 -8.61
C PRO A 64 6.90 -0.71 -8.89
N ALA A 65 7.68 -0.28 -9.86
CA ALA A 65 9.02 -0.80 -10.14
C ALA A 65 10.08 -0.07 -9.31
N ALA A 66 11.26 -0.67 -9.17
CA ALA A 66 12.40 0.01 -8.59
C ALA A 66 12.78 1.22 -9.45
N GLY A 67 12.89 2.40 -8.83
CA GLY A 67 13.13 3.67 -9.51
C GLY A 67 11.88 4.51 -9.72
N ASP A 68 10.68 3.94 -9.55
CA ASP A 68 9.45 4.72 -9.56
C ASP A 68 9.36 5.63 -8.32
N VAL A 69 8.83 6.83 -8.52
CA VAL A 69 8.51 7.76 -7.42
C VAL A 69 7.09 7.48 -6.94
N VAL A 70 6.96 7.18 -5.65
CA VAL A 70 5.67 6.92 -4.99
C VAL A 70 5.44 7.90 -3.86
N TRP A 71 4.18 8.27 -3.64
CA TRP A 71 3.77 9.02 -2.46
C TRP A 71 3.69 8.09 -1.26
N VAL A 72 4.34 8.50 -0.17
CA VAL A 72 4.39 7.75 1.09
C VAL A 72 3.96 8.64 2.24
N GLU A 73 3.37 8.01 3.25
CA GLU A 73 3.08 8.62 4.55
C GLU A 73 4.05 8.03 5.57
N PHE A 74 4.69 8.88 6.38
CA PHE A 74 5.56 8.44 7.47
C PHE A 74 4.74 8.09 8.72
N ARG A 75 5.27 7.16 9.53
CA ARG A 75 4.71 6.81 10.84
C ARG A 75 5.42 7.52 11.98
#